data_AF-A0A4R3NCN4-F1
#
_entry.id   AF-A0A4R3NCN4-F1
#
_cell.length_a   1.000
_cell.length_b   1.000
_cell.length_c   1.000
_cell.angle_alpha   90.00
_cell.angle_beta   90.00
_cell.angle_gamma   90.00
#
_symmetry.space_group_name_H-M   'P 1'
#
loop_
_entity.id
_entity.type
_entity.pdbx_description
1 polymer ?
#
loop_
_entity_poly.entity_id
_entity_poly.type
_entity_poly.pdbx_seq_one_letter_code
_entity_poly.pdbx_strand_id
1 'polypeptide(L)'
;MTIEQNTMISADKRMSEQEIRRRFGCYLRYVREQKRLTGTELGTRLNLSQQQVSRYEQGLTTVNLLMMRKMVHALDLQWDELIHQVIYAESPSWLSW
;
A
#
# COMPACT_ATOMS: atom_id res chain seq x y z
N MET A 1 -9.19 -25.06 37.37
CA MET A 1 -7.76 -24.92 37.78
C MET A 1 -7.00 -25.88 36.87
N THR A 2 -6.33 -25.49 35.79
CA THR A 2 -5.83 -24.19 35.34
C THR A 2 -5.90 -24.20 33.82
N ILE A 3 -6.46 -23.12 33.23
CA ILE A 3 -6.51 -22.90 31.78
C ILE A 3 -5.11 -22.47 31.36
N GLU A 4 -4.26 -23.42 30.97
CA GLU A 4 -2.99 -23.15 30.26
C GLU A 4 -3.19 -23.24 28.74
N GLN A 5 -4.21 -22.56 28.21
CA GLN A 5 -4.40 -22.43 26.76
C GLN A 5 -4.20 -20.99 26.23
N ASN A 6 -3.74 -20.05 27.06
CA ASN A 6 -3.61 -18.65 26.63
C ASN A 6 -2.18 -18.09 26.56
N THR A 7 -1.17 -18.95 26.54
CA THR A 7 0.24 -18.52 26.49
C THR A 7 0.82 -18.61 25.07
N MET A 8 0.11 -18.19 24.02
CA MET A 8 0.70 -17.96 22.67
C MET A 8 -0.17 -17.04 21.80
N ILE A 9 -0.74 -15.96 22.35
CA ILE A 9 -1.09 -14.80 21.51
C ILE A 9 0.24 -14.11 21.21
N SER A 10 0.84 -14.53 20.08
CA SER A 10 2.15 -14.14 19.60
C SER A 10 2.42 -12.65 19.76
N ALA A 11 3.54 -12.35 20.40
CA ALA A 11 4.14 -11.03 20.54
C ALA A 11 3.98 -10.17 19.27
N ASP A 12 3.44 -8.96 19.44
CA ASP A 12 3.48 -7.79 18.55
C ASP A 12 4.21 -8.03 17.21
N LYS A 13 3.49 -8.56 16.21
CA LYS A 13 4.04 -8.80 14.86
C LYS A 13 4.14 -7.46 14.13
N ARG A 14 5.13 -6.63 14.49
CA ARG A 14 5.42 -5.37 13.80
C ARG A 14 5.73 -5.66 12.33
N MET A 15 5.05 -4.99 11.42
CA MET A 15 5.34 -5.08 9.99
C MET A 15 6.75 -4.56 9.70
N SER A 16 7.51 -5.28 8.88
CA SER A 16 8.81 -4.79 8.40
C SER A 16 8.62 -3.61 7.45
N GLU A 17 9.64 -2.76 7.31
CA GLU A 17 9.62 -1.65 6.35
C GLU A 17 9.35 -2.14 4.92
N GLN A 18 9.95 -3.27 4.54
CA GLN A 18 9.74 -3.89 3.25
C GLN A 18 8.28 -4.31 3.04
N GLU A 19 7.62 -4.86 4.06
CA GLU A 19 6.22 -5.24 3.96
C GLU A 19 5.29 -4.02 3.85
N ILE A 20 5.58 -2.94 4.59
CA ILE A 20 4.84 -1.67 4.47
C ILE A 20 4.96 -1.11 3.04
N ARG A 21 6.19 -1.06 2.50
CA ARG A 21 6.45 -0.56 1.14
C ARG A 21 5.73 -1.39 0.09
N ARG A 22 5.80 -2.72 0.20
CA ARG A 22 5.13 -3.65 -0.71
C ARG A 22 3.62 -3.47 -0.65
N ARG A 23 3.05 -3.43 0.56
CA ARG A 23 1.61 -3.20 0.75
C ARG A 23 1.15 -1.88 0.17
N PHE A 24 1.88 -0.81 0.44
CA PHE A 24 1.61 0.51 -0.12
C PHE A 24 1.60 0.47 -1.66
N GLY A 25 2.65 -0.08 -2.27
CA GLY A 25 2.75 -0.19 -3.73
C GLY A 25 1.63 -1.02 -4.36
N CYS A 26 1.39 -2.23 -3.86
CA CYS A 26 0.34 -3.11 -4.35
C CYS A 26 -1.05 -2.47 -4.21
N TYR A 27 -1.31 -1.77 -3.11
CA TYR A 27 -2.58 -1.09 -2.91
C TYR A 27 -2.79 0.05 -3.92
N LEU A 28 -1.76 0.88 -4.16
CA LEU A 28 -1.85 1.94 -5.18
C LEU A 28 -2.10 1.37 -6.57
N ARG A 29 -1.42 0.27 -6.92
CA ARG A 29 -1.64 -0.43 -8.18
C ARG A 29 -3.07 -0.94 -8.31
N TYR A 30 -3.56 -1.59 -7.25
CA TYR A 30 -4.93 -2.09 -7.21
C TYR A 30 -5.94 -0.96 -7.44
N VAL A 31 -5.84 0.15 -6.70
CA VAL A 31 -6.74 1.30 -6.87
C VAL A 31 -6.64 1.89 -8.28
N ARG A 32 -5.42 2.03 -8.82
CA ARG A 32 -5.20 2.50 -10.19
C ARG A 32 -5.95 1.62 -11.20
N GLU A 33 -5.84 0.30 -11.07
CA GLU A 33 -6.49 -0.66 -11.96
C GLU A 33 -8.01 -0.67 -11.79
N GLN A 34 -8.53 -0.53 -10.56
CA GLN A 34 -9.98 -0.35 -10.31
C GLN A 34 -10.52 0.92 -10.98
N LYS A 35 -9.70 1.98 -11.07
CA LYS A 35 -10.02 3.22 -11.79
C LYS A 35 -9.70 3.15 -13.29
N ARG A 36 -9.35 1.97 -13.81
CA ARG A 36 -9.04 1.69 -15.23
C ARG A 36 -7.94 2.58 -15.80
N LEU A 37 -6.97 2.97 -14.97
CA LEU A 37 -5.82 3.77 -15.38
C LEU A 37 -4.63 2.86 -15.70
N THR A 38 -3.94 3.15 -16.78
CA THR A 38 -2.61 2.60 -17.07
C THR A 38 -1.55 3.25 -16.18
N GLY A 39 -0.41 2.58 -16.00
CA GLY A 39 0.72 3.17 -15.27
C GLY A 39 1.23 4.47 -15.91
N THR A 40 1.12 4.60 -17.24
CA THR A 40 1.48 5.83 -17.96
C THR A 40 0.52 6.97 -17.63
N GLU A 41 -0.80 6.73 -17.62
CA GLU A 41 -1.78 7.76 -17.28
C GLU A 41 -1.65 8.25 -15.83
N LEU A 42 -1.39 7.33 -14.89
CA LEU A 42 -1.07 7.73 -13.51
C LEU A 42 0.24 8.53 -13.46
N GLY A 43 1.25 8.12 -14.23
CA GLY A 43 2.52 8.84 -14.37
C GLY A 43 2.30 10.27 -14.84
N THR A 44 1.50 10.47 -15.88
CA THR A 44 1.13 11.81 -16.38
C THR A 44 0.45 12.66 -15.30
N ARG A 45 -0.50 12.09 -14.54
CA ARG A 45 -1.19 12.81 -13.43
C ARG A 45 -0.23 13.24 -12.32
N LEU A 46 0.81 12.44 -12.05
CA LEU A 46 1.79 12.68 -10.99
C LEU A 46 3.02 13.45 -11.46
N ASN A 47 3.13 13.73 -12.77
CA ASN A 47 4.33 14.22 -13.43
C ASN A 47 5.55 13.31 -13.20
N LEU A 48 5.37 12.02 -13.48
CA LEU A 48 6.35 10.94 -13.32
C LEU A 48 6.45 10.10 -14.60
N SER A 49 7.58 9.41 -14.77
CA SER A 49 7.68 8.37 -15.80
C SER A 49 6.91 7.11 -15.39
N GLN A 50 6.46 6.31 -16.38
CA GLN A 50 5.82 5.02 -16.11
C GLN A 50 6.73 4.10 -15.28
N GLN A 51 8.05 4.14 -15.50
CA GLN A 51 9.01 3.36 -14.73
C GLN A 51 9.05 3.77 -13.26
N GLN A 52 8.94 5.07 -12.96
CA GLN A 52 8.85 5.55 -11.57
C GLN A 52 7.56 5.08 -10.90
N VAL A 53 6.42 5.14 -11.61
CA VAL A 53 5.16 4.58 -11.13
C VAL A 53 5.31 3.09 -10.81
N SER A 54 5.90 2.31 -11.72
CA SER A 54 6.17 0.88 -11.53
C SER A 54 7.03 0.62 -10.29
N ARG A 55 8.09 1.40 -10.07
CA ARG A 55 8.94 1.27 -8.87
C ARG A 55 8.18 1.54 -7.57
N TYR A 56 7.25 2.49 -7.57
CA TYR A 56 6.41 2.76 -6.41
C TYR A 56 5.39 1.64 -6.17
N GLU A 57 4.74 1.17 -7.24
CA GLU A 57 3.77 0.08 -7.19
C GLU A 57 4.37 -1.26 -6.76
N GLN A 58 5.67 -1.46 -7.00
CA GLN A 58 6.42 -2.63 -6.55
C GLN A 58 7.10 -2.44 -5.19
N GLY A 59 6.97 -1.27 -4.56
CA GLY A 59 7.63 -0.97 -3.28
C GLY A 59 9.17 -0.85 -3.36
N LEU A 60 9.74 -0.75 -4.56
CA LEU A 60 11.20 -0.70 -4.80
C LEU A 60 11.84 0.60 -4.33
N THR A 61 11.07 1.67 -4.10
CA THR A 61 11.59 2.98 -3.70
C THR A 61 10.67 3.64 -2.67
N THR A 62 11.25 4.33 -1.68
CA THR A 62 10.47 5.02 -0.65
C THR A 62 9.69 6.17 -1.27
N VAL A 63 8.47 6.38 -0.78
CA VAL A 63 7.64 7.53 -1.10
C VAL A 63 7.66 8.48 0.09
N ASN A 64 7.95 9.76 -0.15
CA ASN A 64 7.84 10.78 0.89
C ASN A 64 6.38 11.25 1.05
N LEU A 65 6.07 11.94 2.14
CA LEU A 65 4.71 12.38 2.45
C LEU A 65 4.10 13.28 1.35
N LEU A 66 4.90 14.14 0.71
CA LEU A 66 4.41 15.02 -0.36
C LEU A 66 3.99 14.22 -1.61
N MET A 67 4.77 13.21 -1.98
CA MET A 67 4.43 12.32 -3.10
C MET A 67 3.24 11.43 -2.73
N MET A 68 3.16 10.95 -1.49
CA MET A 68 2.00 10.20 -0.99
C MET A 68 0.73 11.04 -1.09
N ARG A 69 0.76 12.32 -0.70
CA ARG A 69 -0.35 13.26 -0.88
C ARG A 69 -0.77 13.41 -2.34
N LYS A 70 0.20 13.49 -3.27
CA LYS A 70 -0.10 13.54 -4.71
C LYS A 70 -0.78 12.26 -5.20
N MET A 71 -0.32 11.10 -4.75
CA MET A 71 -0.91 9.80 -5.11
C MET A 71 -2.34 9.67 -4.59
N VAL A 72 -2.59 10.02 -3.32
CA VAL A 72 -3.93 10.02 -2.72
C VAL A 72 -4.88 10.90 -3.54
N HIS A 73 -4.46 12.10 -3.90
CA HIS A 73 -5.28 13.00 -4.73
C HIS A 73 -5.47 12.49 -6.17
N ALA A 74 -4.40 12.03 -6.84
CA ALA A 74 -4.45 11.60 -8.24
C ALA A 74 -5.30 10.34 -8.45
N LEU A 75 -5.38 9.49 -7.42
CA LEU A 75 -6.19 8.29 -7.36
C LEU A 75 -7.53 8.52 -6.67
N ASP A 76 -7.84 9.74 -6.22
CA ASP A 76 -9.10 10.07 -5.54
C ASP A 76 -9.41 9.06 -4.41
N LEU A 77 -8.45 8.99 -3.48
CA LEU A 77 -8.46 8.18 -2.27
C LEU A 77 -8.64 9.08 -1.05
N GLN A 78 -9.09 8.48 0.05
CA GLN A 78 -9.03 9.09 1.38
C GLN A 78 -7.85 8.54 2.19
N TRP A 79 -7.31 9.35 3.09
CA TRP A 79 -6.13 8.98 3.90
C TRP A 79 -6.42 7.83 4.87
N ASP A 80 -7.59 7.85 5.49
CA ASP A 80 -8.08 6.80 6.38
C ASP A 80 -8.20 5.46 5.65
N GLU A 81 -8.74 5.47 4.43
CA GLU A 81 -8.83 4.28 3.58
C GLU A 81 -7.43 3.74 3.25
N LEU A 82 -6.51 4.61 2.81
CA LEU A 82 -5.12 4.23 2.53
C LEU A 82 -4.45 3.59 3.75
N ILE A 83 -4.53 4.23 4.92
CA ILE A 83 -3.90 3.74 6.14
C ILE A 83 -4.52 2.42 6.58
N HIS A 84 -5.86 2.31 6.54
CA HIS A 84 -6.56 1.09 6.90
C HIS A 84 -6.14 -0.09 6.03
N GLN A 85 -6.12 0.10 4.72
CA GLN A 85 -5.73 -0.94 3.78
C GLN A 85 -4.25 -1.30 3.95
N VAL A 86 -3.35 -0.32 4.00
CA VAL A 86 -1.90 -0.57 4.00
C VAL A 86 -1.36 -1.06 5.34
N ILE A 87 -1.93 -0.64 6.46
CA ILE A 87 -1.41 -0.95 7.81
C ILE A 87 -2.27 -2.00 8.50
N TYR A 88 -3.59 -1.79 8.57
CA TYR A 88 -4.46 -2.54 9.46
C TYR A 88 -5.12 -3.79 8.83
N ALA A 89 -5.20 -3.89 7.50
CA ALA A 89 -5.83 -5.06 6.86
C ALA A 89 -5.01 -6.35 7.11
N GLU A 90 -5.63 -7.38 7.70
CA GLU A 90 -4.93 -8.62 8.08
C GLU A 90 -4.66 -9.56 6.90
N SER A 91 -5.48 -9.50 5.84
CA SER A 91 -5.33 -10.32 4.62
C SER A 91 -5.99 -9.64 3.41
N PRO A 92 -5.38 -8.56 2.89
CA PRO A 92 -5.98 -7.82 1.78
C PRO A 92 -5.92 -8.61 0.47
N SER A 93 -7.03 -8.62 -0.27
CA SER A 93 -7.15 -9.30 -1.57
C SER A 93 -6.22 -8.75 -2.65
N TRP A 94 -5.76 -7.51 -2.51
CA TRP A 94 -4.87 -6.85 -3.46
C TRP A 94 -3.39 -7.17 -3.25
N LEU A 95 -3.04 -7.94 -2.20
CA LEU A 95 -1.65 -8.22 -1.84
C LEU A 95 -0.97 -9.28 -2.72
N SER A 96 -1.74 -9.95 -3.57
CA SER A 96 -1.33 -11.02 -4.48
C SER A 96 -0.96 -10.53 -5.89
N TRP A 97 -1.09 -9.23 -6.16
CA TRP A 97 -0.94 -8.59 -7.47
C TRP A 97 0.28 -7.65 -7.54
#